data_AF-C1G424-F1
#
_entry.id   AF-C1G424-F1
#
_cell.length_a   1.000
_cell.length_b   1.000
_cell.length_c   1.000
_cell.angle_alpha   90.00
_cell.angle_beta   90.00
_cell.angle_gamma   90.00
#
_symmetry.space_group_name_H-M   'P 1'
#
loop_
_entity.id
_entity.type
_entity.pdbx_description
1 polymer ?
#
loop_
_entity_poly.entity_id
_entity_poly.type
_entity_poly.pdbx_seq_one_letter_code
_entity_poly.pdbx_strand_id
1 'polypeptide(L)' 'MGVPFEALLPYGIIIAMFGVTGFGLSTVKYYSNGRKNPRRGIDMWDKQSIDGTGSEDHGDIQRPRQQP' A
#
# COMPACT_ATOMS: atom_id res chain seq x y z
N MET A 1 26.43 -35.47 15.43
CA MET A 1 27.06 -34.17 15.10
C MET A 1 26.02 -33.09 15.37
N GLY A 2 26.28 -32.11 16.23
CA GLY A 2 25.33 -31.02 16.50
C GLY A 2 25.16 -30.08 15.30
N VAL A 3 24.01 -29.40 15.22
CA VAL A 3 23.72 -28.46 14.12
C VAL A 3 24.75 -27.32 14.10
N PRO A 4 25.39 -27.02 12.95
CA PRO A 4 26.36 -25.94 12.85
C PRO A 4 25.64 -24.58 12.79
N PHE A 5 25.40 -23.97 13.95
CA PHE A 5 24.68 -22.70 14.09
C PHE A 5 25.32 -21.53 13.33
N GLU A 6 26.63 -21.61 13.07
CA GLU A 6 27.36 -20.62 12.27
C GLU A 6 26.90 -20.56 10.83
N ALA A 7 26.42 -21.69 10.29
CA ALA A 7 25.81 -21.72 8.98
C ALA A 7 24.41 -21.07 8.97
N LEU A 8 23.78 -20.89 10.13
CA LEU A 8 22.44 -20.31 10.28
C LEU A 8 22.46 -18.82 10.57
N LEU A 9 23.53 -18.29 11.18
CA LEU A 9 23.71 -16.87 11.44
C LEU A 9 23.46 -15.96 10.21
N PRO A 10 24.03 -16.23 9.02
CA PRO A 10 23.78 -15.37 7.85
C PRO A 10 22.30 -15.35 7.47
N TYR A 11 21.63 -16.50 7.50
CA TYR A 11 20.21 -16.58 7.20
C TYR A 11 19.34 -15.92 8.28
N GLY A 12 19.73 -16.03 9.55
CA GLY A 12 19.06 -15.36 10.66
C GLY A 12 19.10 -13.83 10.51
N ILE A 13 20.25 -13.27 10.12
CA ILE A 13 20.38 -11.83 9.85
C ILE A 13 19.49 -11.42 8.68
N ILE A 14 19.49 -12.17 7.58
CA ILE A 14 18.63 -11.90 6.42
C ILE A 14 17.16 -11.88 6.84
N ILE A 15 16.70 -12.93 7.52
CA ILE A 15 15.31 -13.03 8.00
C ILE A 15 14.97 -11.87 8.93
N ALA A 16 15.87 -11.49 9.85
CA ALA A 16 15.66 -10.37 10.75
C ALA A 16 15.53 -9.04 9.98
N MET A 17 16.42 -8.77 9.02
CA MET A 17 16.38 -7.53 8.23
C MET A 17 15.10 -7.44 7.37
N PHE A 18 14.73 -8.52 6.69
CA PHE A 18 13.49 -8.57 5.91
C PHE A 18 12.25 -8.50 6.81
N GLY A 19 12.28 -9.15 7.98
CA GLY A 19 11.20 -9.11 8.96
C GLY A 19 10.98 -7.71 9.51
N VAL A 20 12.04 -7.04 9.97
CA VAL A 20 11.99 -5.65 10.48
C VAL A 20 11.50 -4.70 9.39
N THR A 21 12.01 -4.83 8.17
CA THR A 21 11.60 -3.97 7.05
C THR A 21 10.13 -4.17 6.68
N GLY A 22 9.69 -5.41 6.52
CA GLY A 22 8.31 -5.73 6.18
C GLY A 22 7.33 -5.28 7.26
N PHE A 23 7.66 -5.55 8.53
CA PHE A 23 6.84 -5.12 9.67
C PHE A 23 6.83 -3.59 9.84
N GLY A 24 7.98 -2.94 9.70
CA GLY A 24 8.12 -1.50 9.78
C GLY A 24 7.24 -0.78 8.75
N LEU A 25 7.34 -1.17 7.48
CA LEU A 25 6.52 -0.58 6.41
C LEU A 25 5.02 -0.86 6.58
N SER A 26 4.66 -2.06 7.01
CA SER A 26 3.26 -2.41 7.29
C SER A 26 2.68 -1.56 8.41
N THR A 27 3.45 -1.37 9.49
CA THR A 27 3.05 -0.59 10.66
C THR A 27 2.86 0.87 10.31
N VAL A 28 3.80 1.48 9.58
CA VAL A 28 3.68 2.87 9.13
C VAL A 28 2.43 3.08 8.29
N LYS A 29 2.15 2.18 7.32
CA LYS A 29 0.93 2.25 6.48
C LYS A 29 -0.36 2.05 7.28
N TYR A 30 -0.33 1.21 8.30
CA TYR A 30 -1.48 1.02 9.17
C TYR A 30 -1.82 2.31 9.95
N TYR A 31 -0.80 2.98 10.50
CA TYR A 31 -1.01 4.24 11.21
C TYR A 31 -1.40 5.38 10.27
N SER A 32 -0.81 5.50 9.08
CA SER A 32 -1.19 6.52 8.10
C SER A 32 -2.65 6.39 7.64
N ASN A 33 -3.18 5.17 7.65
CA ASN A 33 -4.55 4.88 7.24
C ASN A 33 -5.55 4.96 8.40
N GLY A 34 -5.24 5.70 9.46
CA GLY A 34 -6.13 5.85 10.62
C GLY A 34 -6.35 4.53 11.36
N ARG A 35 -5.31 3.68 11.43
CA ARG A 35 -5.37 2.34 12.05
C ARG A 35 -6.32 1.39 11.33
N LYS A 36 -6.48 1.58 10.02
CA LYS A 36 -7.20 0.65 9.13
C LYS A 36 -6.20 -0.06 8.22
N ASN A 37 -6.51 -1.30 7.87
CA ASN A 37 -5.66 -2.08 6.98
C ASN A 37 -5.62 -1.41 5.59
N PRO A 38 -4.44 -1.15 4.99
CA PRO A 38 -4.35 -0.60 3.64
C PRO A 38 -5.13 -1.40 2.60
N ARG A 39 -5.95 -0.68 1.83
CA ARG A 39 -6.70 -1.24 0.70
C ARG A 39 -5.72 -1.58 -0.42
N ARG A 40 -5.83 -2.80 -0.97
CA ARG A 40 -5.01 -3.28 -2.10
C ARG A 40 -5.93 -3.65 -3.25
N GLY A 41 -5.45 -3.53 -4.49
CA GLY A 41 -6.24 -3.85 -5.68
C GLY A 41 -7.36 -2.84 -5.96
N ILE A 42 -7.12 -1.55 -5.72
CA ILE A 42 -8.08 -0.46 -5.96
C ILE A 42 -8.36 -0.35 -7.45
N ASP A 43 -9.60 -0.64 -7.85
CA ASP A 43 -10.05 -0.53 -9.23
C ASP A 43 -10.49 0.89 -9.60
N MET A 44 -10.94 1.09 -10.84
CA MET A 44 -11.37 2.43 -11.30
C MET A 44 -12.59 2.96 -10.51
N TRP A 45 -13.48 2.08 -10.08
CA TRP A 45 -14.68 2.45 -9.33
C TRP A 45 -14.35 2.82 -7.87
N ASP A 46 -13.43 2.08 -7.25
CA ASP A 46 -12.91 2.39 -5.91
C ASP A 46 -12.20 3.75 -5.90
N LYS A 47 -11.47 4.11 -6.96
CA LYS A 47 -10.83 5.43 -7.07
C LYS A 47 -11.84 6.56 -7.08
N GLN A 48 -12.91 6.44 -7.86
CA GLN A 48 -14.01 7.42 -7.87
C GLN A 48 -14.64 7.58 -6.48
N SER A 49 -14.71 6.50 -5.71
CA SER A 49 -15.26 6.50 -4.36
C SER A 49 -14.32 7.16 -3.34
N ILE A 50 -13.00 7.02 -3.52
CA ILE A 50 -11.96 7.64 -2.67
C ILE A 50 -11.83 9.13 -2.97
N ASP A 51 -11.81 9.50 -4.25
CA ASP A 51 -11.64 10.89 -4.71
C ASP A 51 -12.97 11.68 -4.69
N GLY A 52 -14.10 11.00 -4.89
CA GLY A 52 -15.43 11.61 -5.03
C GLY A 52 -16.09 12.09 -3.73
N THR A 53 -15.39 12.01 -2.59
CA THR A 53 -15.89 12.56 -1.31
C THR A 53 -15.44 14.02 -1.09
N GLY A 54 -14.85 14.69 -2.09
CA GLY A 54 -14.34 16.05 -1.89
C GLY A 54 -13.86 16.80 -3.13
N SER A 55 -14.52 16.67 -4.28
CA SER A 55 -14.32 17.59 -5.40
C SER A 55 -15.62 18.31 -5.72
N GLU A 56 -15.98 19.26 -4.86
CA GLU A 56 -16.50 20.55 -5.34
C GLU A 56 -15.35 21.26 -6.08
N ASP A 57 -14.91 20.70 -7.21
CA ASP A 57 -14.21 21.47 -8.21
C ASP A 57 -14.92 21.23 -9.54
N HIS A 58 -15.63 22.26 -9.94
CA HIS A 58 -16.41 22.36 -11.16
C HIS A 58 -15.43 22.53 -12.33
N GLY A 59 -14.68 21.47 -12.63
CA GLY A 59 -13.70 21.42 -13.71
C GLY A 59 -14.12 20.41 -14.77
N ASP A 60 -14.97 20.86 -15.69
CA ASP A 60 -15.15 20.31 -17.02
C ASP A 60 -15.06 18.78 -17.17
N ILE A 61 -16.21 18.13 -16.97
CA ILE A 61 -16.52 16.96 -17.81
C ILE A 61 -16.48 17.48 -19.25
N GLN A 62 -15.36 17.28 -19.94
CA GLN A 62 -15.28 17.40 -21.39
C GLN A 62 -16.24 16.39 -22.00
N ARG A 63 -17.52 16.79 -22.07
CA ARG A 63 -18.47 16.18 -22.99
C ARG A 63 -17.83 16.34 -24.37
N PRO A 64 -17.65 15.26 -25.15
CA PRO A 64 -17.30 15.44 -26.55
C PRO A 64 -18.34 16.39 -27.11
N ARG A 65 -17.91 17.55 -27.63
CA ARG A 65 -18.80 18.50 -28.28
C ARG A 65 -19.59 17.70 -29.31
N GLN A 66 -20.89 17.53 -29.05
CA GLN A 66 -21.87 17.19 -30.06
C GLN A 66 -21.68 18.23 -31.16
N GLN A 67 -21.00 17.85 -32.24
CA GLN A 67 -20.90 18.65 -33.45
C GLN A 67 -22.12 18.26 -34.30
N PRO A 68 -22.85 19.25 -34.86
CA PRO A 68 -24.08 19.02 -35.61
C PRO A 68 -23.87 18.22 -36.89
#